data_AF-A0A8C5X8Z1-F1
#
_entry.id   AF-A0A8C5X8Z1-F1
#
_cell.length_a   1.000
_cell.length_b   1.000
_cell.length_c   1.000
_cell.angle_alpha   90.00
_cell.angle_beta   90.00
_cell.angle_gamma   90.00
#
_symmetry.space_group_name_H-M   'P 1'
#
loop_
_entity.id
_entity.type
_entity.pdbx_description
1 polymer ?
#
loop_
_entity_poly.entity_id
_entity_poly.type
_entity_poly.pdbx_seq_one_letter_code
_entity_poly.pdbx_strand_id
1 'polypeptide(L)'
;FPLGGEEGNAALNPDADVVLQNQKTKEQIESLLQHGKHKELRERLCCRLSFGTAGLRSAMGAGFCYINDLTVIQSTQGIYKYLERNFSDFKQRGFVVGYDTRGQVTSNCSSKKLAKLTAAVLLAKDVLVYFFSTYVPTPFVPYAVQQLGAVAGVMITASHNRKEDNGYKVYWENGAQITSPHDKEIIKCIEECVEPWNGSWNENLVDTSPLRQDPLKKICDSYMEDLTKICYHRELNVQSNLKFVHTSFHGVGHDYVQLAFKAFGFQPPIPVPEQKDPDPDFSTVKCPNPEEGECVLELSLRLAEERNAKVVVATDPDADRLAVAEQQENGCWKVFTGNELAALFGWWMFSCWKQSRSQDSDVRNVYMLATTVSSKILRAIALKEGFHFEETLPGFKWIGSRVKNLLDNGNEVLFAFEESIGFMCGTSVLDKDGVSAAVVIAEMATFLQGQNLSLAHKLLDIYETYGYHISRTSYFLCYYLAPQSYPKSCGPYSILHVRDITTGYDSSQLNKRSVSSEGGSTGTQGRGLGGGRTEGSEGLHGDSEGLARGLGGAPRGLGGAARGSEGLHGGGLESARGSTGTRRGSTGLGGAPRGTRRAPRGLGVQG
;
A
#
# COMPACT_ATOMS: atom_id res chain seq x y z
N PHE A 1 -29.01 -23.67 1.48
CA PHE A 1 -29.76 -24.24 0.33
C PHE A 1 -29.17 -25.57 -0.08
N PRO A 2 -29.88 -26.70 0.08
CA PRO A 2 -29.54 -27.94 -0.62
C PRO A 2 -29.86 -27.81 -2.12
N LEU A 3 -29.05 -28.42 -2.98
CA LEU A 3 -29.34 -28.60 -4.40
C LEU A 3 -29.69 -30.07 -4.64
N GLY A 4 -30.98 -30.38 -4.60
CA GLY A 4 -31.54 -31.69 -4.91
C GLY A 4 -33.03 -31.51 -5.19
N GLY A 5 -33.50 -32.00 -6.33
CA GLY A 5 -34.89 -31.90 -6.72
C GLY A 5 -35.61 -33.22 -6.46
N GLU A 6 -36.56 -33.22 -5.53
CA GLU A 6 -37.77 -34.04 -5.54
C GLU A 6 -38.80 -33.43 -4.58
N GLU A 7 -40.06 -33.85 -4.67
CA GLU A 7 -41.18 -33.15 -4.03
C GLU A 7 -41.18 -33.29 -2.50
N GLY A 8 -40.78 -32.23 -1.80
CA GLY A 8 -40.88 -32.13 -0.35
C GLY A 8 -41.18 -30.69 0.07
N ASN A 9 -42.35 -30.47 0.68
CA ASN A 9 -42.77 -29.16 1.17
C ASN A 9 -42.05 -28.81 2.49
N ALA A 10 -40.73 -28.68 2.41
CA ALA A 10 -39.88 -28.26 3.52
C ALA A 10 -40.09 -26.77 3.77
N ALA A 11 -40.84 -26.45 4.83
CA ALA A 11 -40.96 -25.08 5.31
C ALA A 11 -39.57 -24.46 5.49
N LEU A 12 -39.39 -23.21 5.04
CA LEU A 12 -38.20 -22.43 5.35
C LEU A 12 -38.03 -22.40 6.87
N ASN A 13 -36.86 -22.81 7.36
CA ASN A 13 -36.54 -22.67 8.78
C ASN A 13 -36.71 -21.19 9.16
N PRO A 14 -37.52 -20.80 10.16
CA PRO A 14 -37.79 -19.40 10.46
C PRO A 14 -36.53 -18.56 10.72
N ASP A 15 -35.44 -19.17 11.21
CA ASP A 15 -34.15 -18.49 11.39
C ASP A 15 -33.46 -18.13 10.06
N ALA A 16 -33.84 -18.74 8.94
CA ALA A 16 -33.19 -18.49 7.64
C ALA A 16 -33.46 -17.08 7.08
N ASP A 17 -34.56 -16.43 7.45
CA ASP A 17 -34.83 -15.04 7.08
C ASP A 17 -33.98 -14.03 7.91
N VAL A 18 -33.41 -14.43 9.05
CA VAL A 18 -32.47 -13.59 9.83
C VAL A 18 -31.19 -13.29 9.03
N VAL A 19 -30.81 -14.19 8.12
CA VAL A 19 -29.57 -14.14 7.33
C VAL A 19 -29.62 -13.10 6.19
N LEU A 20 -30.81 -12.65 5.76
CA LEU A 20 -30.99 -11.82 4.56
C LEU A 20 -31.86 -10.58 4.78
N GLN A 21 -31.58 -9.78 5.82
CA GLN A 21 -32.32 -8.53 6.09
C GLN A 21 -32.20 -7.47 4.97
N ASN A 22 -31.12 -7.46 4.18
CA ASN A 22 -31.03 -6.59 3.01
C ASN A 22 -31.80 -7.17 1.82
N GLN A 23 -33.04 -6.71 1.63
CA GLN A 23 -33.92 -7.15 0.55
C GLN A 23 -33.28 -7.03 -0.85
N LYS A 24 -32.37 -6.07 -1.11
CA LYS A 24 -31.68 -5.98 -2.41
C LYS A 24 -30.64 -7.06 -2.63
N THR A 25 -30.00 -7.59 -1.59
CA THR A 25 -29.15 -8.77 -1.75
C THR A 25 -29.97 -10.06 -1.87
N LYS A 26 -31.13 -10.14 -1.22
CA LYS A 26 -32.11 -11.23 -1.42
C LYS A 26 -32.63 -11.28 -2.87
N GLU A 27 -33.12 -10.16 -3.40
CA GLU A 27 -33.53 -10.00 -4.81
C GLU A 27 -32.44 -10.41 -5.82
N GLN A 28 -31.17 -10.07 -5.55
CA GLN A 28 -30.06 -10.48 -6.42
C GLN A 28 -29.89 -12.01 -6.49
N ILE A 29 -29.95 -12.72 -5.36
CA ILE A 29 -29.81 -14.20 -5.34
C ILE A 29 -31.03 -14.86 -5.99
N GLU A 30 -32.23 -14.39 -5.69
CA GLU A 30 -33.49 -14.88 -6.28
C GLU A 30 -33.48 -14.70 -7.81
N SER A 31 -33.07 -13.53 -8.31
CA SER A 31 -32.95 -13.25 -9.75
C SER A 31 -31.91 -14.16 -10.43
N LEU A 32 -30.73 -14.35 -9.82
CA LEU A 32 -29.71 -15.26 -10.35
C LEU A 32 -30.18 -16.73 -10.38
N LEU A 33 -31.01 -17.15 -9.42
CA LEU A 33 -31.62 -18.47 -9.38
C LEU A 33 -32.66 -18.65 -10.49
N GLN A 34 -33.60 -17.71 -10.61
CA GLN A 34 -34.63 -17.69 -11.66
C GLN A 34 -34.03 -17.74 -13.08
N HIS A 35 -32.92 -17.04 -13.31
CA HIS A 35 -32.23 -17.00 -14.61
C HIS A 35 -31.15 -18.08 -14.79
N GLY A 36 -31.16 -19.15 -13.96
CA GLY A 36 -30.30 -20.33 -14.11
C GLY A 36 -28.80 -20.06 -13.98
N LYS A 37 -28.39 -18.99 -13.27
CA LYS A 37 -26.98 -18.55 -13.18
C LYS A 37 -26.16 -19.37 -12.18
N HIS A 38 -26.28 -20.70 -12.22
CA HIS A 38 -25.71 -21.63 -11.25
C HIS A 38 -24.18 -21.52 -11.08
N LYS A 39 -23.44 -21.09 -12.11
CA LYS A 39 -22.01 -20.79 -11.99
C LYS A 39 -21.77 -19.60 -11.06
N GLU A 40 -22.43 -18.48 -11.33
CA GLU A 40 -22.27 -17.23 -10.57
C GLU A 40 -22.79 -17.38 -9.14
N LEU A 41 -23.88 -18.14 -8.93
CA LEU A 41 -24.35 -18.51 -7.60
C LEU A 41 -23.29 -19.28 -6.81
N ARG A 42 -22.57 -20.24 -7.41
CA ARG A 42 -21.45 -20.93 -6.75
C ARG A 42 -20.28 -20.00 -6.47
N GLU A 43 -19.94 -19.11 -7.41
CA GLU A 43 -18.89 -18.09 -7.25
C GLU A 43 -19.24 -17.01 -6.21
N ARG A 44 -20.52 -16.88 -5.82
CA ARG A 44 -21.01 -15.99 -4.75
C ARG A 44 -21.21 -16.67 -3.39
N LEU A 45 -21.61 -17.95 -3.37
CA LEU A 45 -22.13 -18.65 -2.19
C LEU A 45 -21.30 -19.85 -1.71
N CYS A 46 -20.35 -20.36 -2.50
CA CYS A 46 -19.54 -21.54 -2.16
C CYS A 46 -18.10 -21.21 -1.74
N CYS A 47 -17.80 -19.94 -1.50
CA CYS A 47 -16.57 -19.43 -0.92
C CYS A 47 -16.90 -18.44 0.22
N ARG A 48 -15.87 -17.97 0.94
CA ARG A 48 -15.93 -16.78 1.79
C ARG A 48 -14.88 -15.77 1.35
N LEU A 49 -15.07 -14.50 1.70
CA LEU A 49 -14.00 -13.50 1.68
C LEU A 49 -12.82 -13.98 2.54
N SER A 50 -11.60 -13.65 2.11
CA SER A 50 -10.36 -13.89 2.86
C SER A 50 -9.51 -12.62 2.86
N PHE A 51 -8.66 -12.46 3.88
CA PHE A 51 -7.75 -11.32 3.96
C PHE A 51 -6.67 -11.42 2.88
N GLY A 52 -6.59 -10.39 2.04
CA GLY A 52 -5.55 -10.23 1.04
C GLY A 52 -4.32 -9.51 1.59
N THR A 53 -3.55 -8.90 0.69
CA THR A 53 -2.43 -8.03 1.06
C THR A 53 -2.88 -6.76 1.79
N ALA A 54 -4.09 -6.26 1.49
CA ALA A 54 -4.60 -4.97 1.95
C ALA A 54 -6.02 -5.03 2.54
N GLY A 55 -6.25 -5.96 3.48
CA GLY A 55 -7.57 -6.20 4.12
C GLY A 55 -8.47 -7.19 3.36
N LEU A 56 -9.76 -7.21 3.68
CA LEU A 56 -10.77 -7.84 2.82
C LEU A 56 -11.07 -6.88 1.65
N ARG A 57 -11.21 -7.39 0.42
CA ARG A 57 -11.60 -6.57 -0.74
C ARG A 57 -12.33 -7.44 -1.77
N SER A 58 -13.48 -6.97 -2.25
CA SER A 58 -14.26 -7.63 -3.31
C SER A 58 -15.31 -6.67 -3.87
N ALA A 59 -16.00 -7.09 -4.93
CA ALA A 59 -17.18 -6.41 -5.42
C ALA A 59 -18.27 -6.30 -4.33
N MET A 60 -19.00 -5.20 -4.32
CA MET A 60 -20.24 -5.06 -3.56
C MET A 60 -21.36 -5.87 -4.23
N GLY A 61 -22.12 -6.60 -3.44
CA GLY A 61 -23.21 -7.45 -3.94
C GLY A 61 -23.56 -8.62 -3.03
N ALA A 62 -24.58 -9.38 -3.42
CA ALA A 62 -25.02 -10.55 -2.68
C ALA A 62 -24.06 -11.74 -2.80
N GLY A 63 -23.67 -12.31 -1.65
CA GLY A 63 -22.82 -13.50 -1.56
C GLY A 63 -21.85 -13.44 -0.37
N PHE A 64 -21.32 -14.59 0.05
CA PHE A 64 -20.31 -14.67 1.11
C PHE A 64 -18.90 -14.32 0.61
N CYS A 65 -18.69 -14.27 -0.72
CA CYS A 65 -17.44 -13.85 -1.37
C CYS A 65 -17.48 -12.38 -1.86
N TYR A 66 -18.49 -11.61 -1.44
CA TYR A 66 -18.75 -10.22 -1.83
C TYR A 66 -18.85 -9.34 -0.57
N ILE A 67 -18.57 -8.04 -0.71
CA ILE A 67 -18.72 -7.07 0.39
C ILE A 67 -20.19 -6.64 0.49
N ASN A 68 -20.79 -6.89 1.65
CA ASN A 68 -22.17 -6.53 1.98
C ASN A 68 -22.35 -6.48 3.50
N ASP A 69 -23.58 -6.16 3.90
CA ASP A 69 -24.02 -6.01 5.29
C ASP A 69 -23.63 -7.22 6.16
N LEU A 70 -23.96 -8.43 5.70
CA LEU A 70 -23.73 -9.67 6.43
C LEU A 70 -22.23 -9.99 6.55
N THR A 71 -21.47 -9.86 5.46
CA THR A 71 -20.03 -10.17 5.49
C THR A 71 -19.25 -9.16 6.34
N VAL A 72 -19.68 -7.90 6.40
CA VAL A 72 -19.11 -6.89 7.30
C VAL A 72 -19.51 -7.12 8.77
N ILE A 73 -20.77 -7.48 9.05
CA ILE A 73 -21.19 -7.90 10.39
C ILE A 73 -20.35 -9.09 10.88
N GLN A 74 -20.29 -10.17 10.09
CA GLN A 74 -19.51 -11.37 10.43
C GLN A 74 -18.02 -11.05 10.66
N SER A 75 -17.44 -10.19 9.81
CA SER A 75 -16.06 -9.73 9.96
C SER A 75 -15.83 -8.97 11.27
N THR A 76 -16.75 -8.08 11.63
CA THR A 76 -16.68 -7.29 12.87
C THR A 76 -16.86 -8.17 14.11
N GLN A 77 -17.74 -9.17 14.05
CA GLN A 77 -17.96 -10.12 15.15
C GLN A 77 -16.71 -10.98 15.42
N GLY A 78 -16.03 -11.43 14.37
CA GLY A 78 -14.74 -12.12 14.50
C GLY A 78 -13.64 -11.23 15.08
N ILE A 79 -13.58 -9.95 14.67
CA ILE A 79 -12.65 -8.97 15.24
C ILE A 79 -12.94 -8.72 16.73
N TYR A 80 -14.21 -8.51 17.11
CA TYR A 80 -14.60 -8.41 18.53
C TYR A 80 -14.13 -9.63 19.32
N LYS A 81 -14.36 -10.84 18.81
CA LYS A 81 -13.96 -12.09 19.49
C LYS A 81 -12.45 -12.28 19.59
N TYR A 82 -11.69 -11.75 18.63
CA TYR A 82 -10.24 -11.74 18.71
C TYR A 82 -9.75 -10.68 19.71
N LEU A 83 -10.31 -9.46 19.73
CA LEU A 83 -9.98 -8.43 20.72
C LEU A 83 -10.24 -8.90 22.15
N GLU A 84 -11.40 -9.54 22.39
CA GLU A 84 -11.80 -10.15 23.67
C GLU A 84 -10.84 -11.26 24.16
N ARG A 85 -10.01 -11.83 23.27
CA ARG A 85 -8.95 -12.81 23.61
C ARG A 85 -7.59 -12.18 23.90
N ASN A 86 -7.32 -10.97 23.43
CA ASN A 86 -6.00 -10.32 23.52
C ASN A 86 -5.94 -9.21 24.57
N PHE A 87 -7.07 -8.55 24.85
CA PHE A 87 -7.13 -7.34 25.66
C PHE A 87 -8.29 -7.42 26.67
N SER A 88 -8.03 -7.13 27.94
CA SER A 88 -9.06 -7.08 28.99
C SER A 88 -9.81 -5.73 29.04
N ASP A 89 -9.24 -4.69 28.45
CA ASP A 89 -9.67 -3.28 28.52
C ASP A 89 -10.14 -2.71 27.17
N PHE A 90 -10.32 -3.57 26.15
CA PHE A 90 -10.65 -3.16 24.78
C PHE A 90 -11.95 -2.38 24.67
N LYS A 91 -12.91 -2.62 25.59
CA LYS A 91 -14.18 -1.90 25.62
C LYS A 91 -14.00 -0.44 26.02
N GLN A 92 -13.04 -0.17 26.90
CA GLN A 92 -12.70 1.16 27.44
C GLN A 92 -11.73 1.91 26.53
N ARG A 93 -10.73 1.22 25.96
CA ARG A 93 -9.81 1.79 24.95
C ARG A 93 -10.53 2.09 23.63
N GLY A 94 -11.49 1.25 23.26
CA GLY A 94 -12.36 1.45 22.11
C GLY A 94 -11.74 1.15 20.75
N PHE A 95 -12.53 1.38 19.70
CA PHE A 95 -12.25 0.99 18.32
C PHE A 95 -12.55 2.14 17.35
N VAL A 96 -11.70 2.37 16.36
CA VAL A 96 -11.86 3.44 15.35
C VAL A 96 -12.58 2.95 14.10
N VAL A 97 -13.55 3.72 13.59
CA VAL A 97 -14.27 3.40 12.34
C VAL A 97 -14.27 4.61 11.40
N GLY A 98 -13.51 4.50 10.31
CA GLY A 98 -13.50 5.44 9.18
C GLY A 98 -14.01 4.80 7.88
N TYR A 99 -14.37 5.64 6.91
CA TYR A 99 -14.94 5.19 5.63
C TYR A 99 -14.70 6.19 4.49
N ASP A 100 -14.70 5.70 3.24
CA ASP A 100 -14.71 6.51 2.02
C ASP A 100 -16.13 6.72 1.46
N THR A 101 -16.23 7.31 0.26
CA THR A 101 -17.50 7.80 -0.30
C THR A 101 -18.28 6.79 -1.14
N ARG A 102 -17.70 5.64 -1.50
CA ARG A 102 -18.26 4.74 -2.52
C ARG A 102 -19.56 4.04 -2.09
N GLY A 103 -20.37 3.67 -3.09
CA GLY A 103 -21.57 2.88 -2.89
C GLY A 103 -22.15 2.34 -4.19
N GLN A 104 -23.12 1.45 -4.07
CA GLN A 104 -23.73 0.74 -5.19
C GLN A 104 -25.25 0.60 -4.96
N VAL A 105 -26.05 1.27 -5.78
CA VAL A 105 -27.52 1.28 -5.70
C VAL A 105 -28.10 -0.14 -5.84
N THR A 106 -27.54 -0.98 -6.71
CA THR A 106 -28.07 -2.31 -7.03
C THR A 106 -27.99 -3.34 -5.89
N SER A 107 -27.15 -3.10 -4.86
CA SER A 107 -27.10 -3.92 -3.64
C SER A 107 -27.54 -3.17 -2.38
N ASN A 108 -27.90 -1.88 -2.49
CA ASN A 108 -28.14 -0.98 -1.35
C ASN A 108 -26.99 -1.01 -0.32
N CYS A 109 -25.75 -0.94 -0.83
CA CYS A 109 -24.50 -1.06 -0.09
C CYS A 109 -23.66 0.21 -0.29
N SER A 110 -23.04 0.73 0.78
CA SER A 110 -22.12 1.88 0.71
C SER A 110 -21.15 1.86 1.88
N SER A 111 -19.97 2.48 1.72
CA SER A 111 -18.96 2.52 2.79
C SER A 111 -19.50 3.13 4.09
N LYS A 112 -20.33 4.17 4.01
CA LYS A 112 -21.02 4.77 5.17
C LYS A 112 -21.96 3.78 5.89
N LYS A 113 -22.73 2.98 5.13
CA LYS A 113 -23.65 1.98 5.70
C LYS A 113 -22.90 0.83 6.36
N LEU A 114 -21.88 0.30 5.68
CA LEU A 114 -21.02 -0.77 6.20
C LEU A 114 -20.25 -0.32 7.46
N ALA A 115 -19.80 0.94 7.49
CA ALA A 115 -19.22 1.54 8.68
C ALA A 115 -20.24 1.66 9.82
N LYS A 116 -21.49 2.05 9.54
CA LYS A 116 -22.55 2.07 10.56
C LYS A 116 -22.83 0.69 11.14
N LEU A 117 -22.88 -0.35 10.30
CA LEU A 117 -23.04 -1.74 10.77
C LEU A 117 -21.84 -2.22 11.59
N THR A 118 -20.61 -1.88 11.19
CA THR A 118 -19.40 -2.17 11.97
C THR A 118 -19.47 -1.53 13.37
N ALA A 119 -19.85 -0.26 13.44
CA ALA A 119 -20.06 0.43 14.71
C ALA A 119 -21.21 -0.19 15.51
N ALA A 120 -22.33 -0.56 14.88
CA ALA A 120 -23.47 -1.18 15.54
C ALA A 120 -23.12 -2.52 16.23
N VAL A 121 -22.35 -3.40 15.57
CA VAL A 121 -21.87 -4.67 16.16
C VAL A 121 -21.07 -4.43 17.45
N LEU A 122 -20.22 -3.40 17.47
CA LEU A 122 -19.34 -3.08 18.59
C LEU A 122 -20.11 -2.37 19.72
N LEU A 123 -20.97 -1.40 19.38
CA LEU A 123 -21.84 -0.70 20.33
C LEU A 123 -22.86 -1.64 20.99
N ALA A 124 -23.37 -2.64 20.26
CA ALA A 124 -24.22 -3.71 20.80
C ALA A 124 -23.49 -4.70 21.72
N LYS A 125 -22.19 -4.49 21.97
CA LYS A 125 -21.36 -5.23 22.93
C LYS A 125 -20.61 -4.29 23.89
N ASP A 126 -21.13 -3.08 24.11
CA ASP A 126 -20.62 -2.12 25.09
C ASP A 126 -19.16 -1.67 24.83
N VAL A 127 -18.72 -1.69 23.57
CA VAL A 127 -17.40 -1.18 23.15
C VAL A 127 -17.52 0.31 22.84
N LEU A 128 -16.58 1.13 23.32
CA LEU A 128 -16.41 2.52 22.89
C LEU A 128 -16.04 2.57 21.39
N VAL A 129 -16.81 3.30 20.58
CA VAL A 129 -16.54 3.44 19.14
C VAL A 129 -16.28 4.90 18.76
N TYR A 130 -15.07 5.15 18.26
CA TYR A 130 -14.68 6.40 17.63
C TYR A 130 -15.09 6.37 16.16
N PHE A 131 -16.32 6.78 15.87
CA PHE A 131 -16.91 6.79 14.53
C PHE A 131 -16.80 8.19 13.93
N PHE A 132 -16.04 8.37 12.84
CA PHE A 132 -15.99 9.65 12.13
C PHE A 132 -17.38 9.99 11.56
N SER A 133 -17.88 11.21 11.78
CA SER A 133 -19.19 11.65 11.27
C SER A 133 -19.26 11.86 9.76
N THR A 134 -18.11 12.01 9.11
CA THR A 134 -17.98 12.13 7.65
C THR A 134 -16.87 11.22 7.15
N TYR A 135 -16.74 11.14 5.83
CA TYR A 135 -15.67 10.39 5.16
C TYR A 135 -14.29 11.00 5.45
N VAL A 136 -13.27 10.14 5.52
CA VAL A 136 -11.89 10.54 5.90
C VAL A 136 -10.85 9.86 5.00
N PRO A 137 -9.64 10.41 4.87
CA PRO A 137 -8.50 9.71 4.28
C PRO A 137 -8.22 8.38 5.01
N THR A 138 -7.76 7.36 4.28
CA THR A 138 -7.18 6.14 4.87
C THR A 138 -6.19 6.44 6.00
N PRO A 139 -5.19 7.34 5.85
CA PRO A 139 -4.21 7.62 6.92
C PRO A 139 -4.83 8.10 8.25
N PHE A 140 -6.03 8.69 8.25
CA PHE A 140 -6.68 9.17 9.47
C PHE A 140 -7.07 8.03 10.43
N VAL A 141 -7.31 6.80 9.94
CA VAL A 141 -7.68 5.66 10.80
C VAL A 141 -6.50 5.16 11.65
N PRO A 142 -5.35 4.71 11.09
CA PRO A 142 -4.20 4.30 11.89
C PRO A 142 -3.67 5.42 12.78
N TYR A 143 -3.68 6.67 12.29
CA TYR A 143 -3.33 7.85 13.07
C TYR A 143 -4.25 8.03 14.28
N ALA A 144 -5.58 7.93 14.10
CA ALA A 144 -6.54 8.01 15.20
C ALA A 144 -6.43 6.83 16.19
N VAL A 145 -6.08 5.63 15.73
CA VAL A 145 -5.85 4.49 16.62
C VAL A 145 -4.72 4.79 17.61
N GLN A 146 -3.60 5.35 17.12
CA GLN A 146 -2.48 5.81 17.96
C GLN A 146 -2.90 6.99 18.87
N GLN A 147 -3.45 8.07 18.32
CA GLN A 147 -3.78 9.31 19.06
C GLN A 147 -4.94 9.22 20.06
N LEU A 148 -5.67 8.10 20.05
CA LEU A 148 -6.77 7.80 20.99
C LEU A 148 -6.45 6.60 21.89
N GLY A 149 -5.32 5.92 21.69
CA GLY A 149 -4.97 4.70 22.41
C GLY A 149 -5.93 3.52 22.15
N ALA A 150 -6.64 3.53 21.02
CA ALA A 150 -7.60 2.48 20.67
C ALA A 150 -6.91 1.12 20.50
N VAL A 151 -7.65 0.02 20.65
CA VAL A 151 -7.07 -1.34 20.45
C VAL A 151 -6.92 -1.72 18.98
N ALA A 152 -7.72 -1.12 18.11
CA ALA A 152 -7.74 -1.38 16.67
C ALA A 152 -8.63 -0.35 15.95
N GLY A 153 -8.59 -0.36 14.63
CA GLY A 153 -9.50 0.42 13.80
C GLY A 153 -9.76 -0.22 12.43
N VAL A 154 -10.80 0.26 11.75
CA VAL A 154 -11.11 -0.11 10.36
C VAL A 154 -11.22 1.13 9.48
N MET A 155 -10.74 1.00 8.24
CA MET A 155 -11.10 1.88 7.14
C MET A 155 -11.92 1.10 6.11
N ILE A 156 -13.17 1.51 5.88
CA ILE A 156 -14.05 0.93 4.86
C ILE A 156 -13.76 1.61 3.51
N THR A 157 -13.03 0.91 2.65
CA THR A 157 -12.59 1.39 1.32
C THR A 157 -11.97 0.28 0.49
N ALA A 158 -11.92 0.47 -0.83
CA ALA A 158 -11.05 -0.27 -1.74
C ALA A 158 -9.97 0.59 -2.43
N SER A 159 -9.70 1.84 -1.98
CA SER A 159 -8.74 2.76 -2.63
C SER A 159 -9.09 2.99 -4.12
N HIS A 160 -8.12 3.23 -4.99
CA HIS A 160 -8.23 3.41 -6.45
C HIS A 160 -9.01 2.33 -7.25
N ASN A 161 -9.47 1.24 -6.62
CA ASN A 161 -10.40 0.29 -7.23
C ASN A 161 -11.68 0.98 -7.74
N ARG A 162 -12.31 0.34 -8.73
CA ARG A 162 -13.57 0.77 -9.35
C ARG A 162 -14.70 0.89 -8.32
N LYS A 163 -15.73 1.67 -8.64
CA LYS A 163 -16.92 1.88 -7.78
C LYS A 163 -17.66 0.60 -7.42
N GLU A 164 -17.57 -0.45 -8.24
CA GLU A 164 -18.20 -1.73 -7.93
C GLU A 164 -17.51 -2.46 -6.76
N ASP A 165 -16.25 -2.16 -6.45
CA ASP A 165 -15.45 -2.80 -5.39
C ASP A 165 -15.47 -1.99 -4.09
N ASN A 166 -15.52 -2.69 -2.96
CA ASN A 166 -15.30 -2.13 -1.63
C ASN A 166 -14.40 -3.06 -0.79
N GLY A 167 -14.05 -2.65 0.43
CA GLY A 167 -13.10 -3.38 1.27
C GLY A 167 -13.09 -2.92 2.72
N TYR A 168 -12.28 -3.63 3.50
CA TYR A 168 -12.26 -3.58 4.96
C TYR A 168 -10.79 -3.70 5.40
N LYS A 169 -10.10 -2.54 5.46
CA LYS A 169 -8.69 -2.44 5.91
C LYS A 169 -8.67 -2.40 7.45
N VAL A 170 -7.97 -3.33 8.10
CA VAL A 170 -7.90 -3.42 9.57
C VAL A 170 -6.53 -3.00 10.07
N TYR A 171 -6.51 -2.13 11.08
CA TYR A 171 -5.34 -1.60 11.76
C TYR A 171 -5.35 -2.05 13.22
N TRP A 172 -4.18 -2.38 13.77
CA TRP A 172 -4.03 -2.79 15.18
C TRP A 172 -3.61 -1.60 16.06
N GLU A 173 -3.57 -1.79 17.38
CA GLU A 173 -3.21 -0.73 18.34
C GLU A 173 -1.89 -0.02 18.04
N ASN A 174 -0.98 -0.71 17.35
CA ASN A 174 0.35 -0.22 16.98
C ASN A 174 0.35 0.75 15.78
N GLY A 175 -0.81 1.09 15.23
CA GLY A 175 -0.96 1.98 14.08
C GLY A 175 -0.66 1.34 12.71
N ALA A 176 -0.24 0.07 12.67
CA ALA A 176 0.03 -0.63 11.41
C ALA A 176 -1.16 -1.48 10.96
N GLN A 177 -1.26 -1.73 9.66
CA GLN A 177 -2.24 -2.66 9.09
C GLN A 177 -1.89 -4.11 9.47
N ILE A 178 -2.91 -4.92 9.79
CA ILE A 178 -2.71 -6.26 10.37
C ILE A 178 -1.94 -7.23 9.46
N THR A 179 -1.03 -7.99 10.08
CA THR A 179 -0.28 -9.12 9.51
C THR A 179 -0.60 -10.40 10.27
N SER A 180 -0.06 -11.52 9.81
CA SER A 180 -0.02 -12.78 10.54
C SER A 180 0.71 -12.60 11.89
N PRO A 181 0.19 -13.14 13.01
CA PRO A 181 -0.93 -14.09 13.09
C PRO A 181 -2.33 -13.46 13.15
N HIS A 182 -2.46 -12.14 13.35
CA HIS A 182 -3.75 -11.48 13.59
C HIS A 182 -4.76 -11.74 12.45
N ASP A 183 -4.34 -11.68 11.19
CA ASP A 183 -5.21 -11.96 10.04
C ASP A 183 -5.78 -13.40 10.05
N LYS A 184 -4.96 -14.41 10.34
CA LYS A 184 -5.36 -15.81 10.46
C LYS A 184 -6.28 -16.07 11.66
N GLU A 185 -6.00 -15.49 12.82
CA GLU A 185 -6.83 -15.69 14.02
C GLU A 185 -8.18 -14.96 13.94
N ILE A 186 -8.22 -13.78 13.30
CA ILE A 186 -9.48 -13.09 12.98
C ILE A 186 -10.34 -13.96 12.06
N ILE A 187 -9.79 -14.58 11.01
CA ILE A 187 -10.54 -15.49 10.13
C ILE A 187 -11.21 -16.63 10.92
N LYS A 188 -10.48 -17.30 11.82
CA LYS A 188 -11.06 -18.34 12.69
C LYS A 188 -12.22 -17.79 13.51
N CYS A 189 -12.08 -16.60 14.10
CA CYS A 189 -13.15 -15.97 14.87
C CYS A 189 -14.38 -15.62 14.00
N ILE A 190 -14.21 -15.33 12.71
CA ILE A 190 -15.30 -15.12 11.73
C ILE A 190 -15.98 -16.46 11.33
N GLU A 191 -15.25 -17.57 11.39
CA GLU A 191 -15.77 -18.93 11.16
C GLU A 191 -16.46 -19.50 12.41
N GLU A 192 -16.03 -19.10 13.62
CA GLU A 192 -16.68 -19.42 14.89
C GLU A 192 -17.95 -18.58 15.17
N CYS A 193 -18.09 -17.38 14.62
CA CYS A 193 -19.19 -16.44 14.91
C CYS A 193 -19.94 -15.97 13.64
N VAL A 194 -20.45 -16.94 12.88
CA VAL A 194 -21.17 -16.70 11.61
C VAL A 194 -22.55 -16.05 11.78
N GLU A 195 -23.26 -16.34 12.86
CA GLU A 195 -24.62 -15.80 13.06
C GLU A 195 -24.60 -14.36 13.59
N PRO A 196 -25.34 -13.42 12.99
CA PRO A 196 -25.47 -12.05 13.50
C PRO A 196 -26.02 -12.02 14.93
N TRP A 197 -25.31 -11.35 15.84
CA TRP A 197 -25.77 -11.11 17.19
C TRP A 197 -26.95 -10.12 17.22
N ASN A 198 -27.76 -10.18 18.29
CA ASN A 198 -28.76 -9.15 18.55
C ASN A 198 -28.09 -7.76 18.61
N GLY A 199 -28.67 -6.78 17.93
CA GLY A 199 -28.13 -5.43 17.77
C GLY A 199 -27.18 -5.23 16.57
N SER A 200 -26.57 -6.27 16.00
CA SER A 200 -25.58 -6.14 14.91
C SER A 200 -26.10 -5.46 13.63
N TRP A 201 -27.41 -5.51 13.38
CA TRP A 201 -28.07 -4.87 12.23
C TRP A 201 -28.59 -3.45 12.53
N ASN A 202 -28.53 -2.97 13.78
CA ASN A 202 -29.16 -1.71 14.19
C ASN A 202 -28.25 -0.50 13.94
N GLU A 203 -28.22 -0.01 12.69
CA GLU A 203 -27.46 1.18 12.28
C GLU A 203 -27.72 2.43 13.17
N ASN A 204 -28.90 2.53 13.78
CA ASN A 204 -29.29 3.64 14.65
C ASN A 204 -28.48 3.70 15.96
N LEU A 205 -27.79 2.62 16.36
CA LEU A 205 -26.90 2.63 17.53
C LEU A 205 -25.80 3.69 17.40
N VAL A 206 -25.36 4.00 16.18
CA VAL A 206 -24.33 5.02 15.92
C VAL A 206 -24.82 6.43 16.26
N ASP A 207 -26.13 6.69 16.12
CA ASP A 207 -26.74 7.99 16.35
C ASP A 207 -27.38 8.10 17.76
N THR A 208 -27.43 7.00 18.53
CA THR A 208 -28.16 6.92 19.82
C THR A 208 -27.35 6.40 21.00
N SER A 209 -26.24 5.68 20.78
CA SER A 209 -25.45 5.11 21.88
C SER A 209 -24.52 6.15 22.52
N PRO A 210 -24.48 6.27 23.87
CA PRO A 210 -23.51 7.12 24.57
C PRO A 210 -22.07 6.63 24.43
N LEU A 211 -21.85 5.42 23.90
CA LEU A 211 -20.54 4.86 23.61
C LEU A 211 -20.04 5.20 22.19
N ARG A 212 -20.79 5.97 21.39
CA ARG A 212 -20.26 6.55 20.14
C ARG A 212 -19.63 7.91 20.45
N GLN A 213 -18.37 8.09 20.04
CA GLN A 213 -17.69 9.39 20.05
C GLN A 213 -17.31 9.81 18.63
N ASP A 214 -17.12 11.12 18.45
CA ASP A 214 -16.65 11.70 17.19
C ASP A 214 -15.18 12.12 17.30
N PRO A 215 -14.26 11.40 16.65
CA PRO A 215 -12.85 11.77 16.66
C PRO A 215 -12.52 12.91 15.68
N LEU A 216 -13.41 13.25 14.72
CA LEU A 216 -13.06 13.98 13.50
C LEU A 216 -12.29 15.28 13.75
N LYS A 217 -12.82 16.18 14.59
CA LYS A 217 -12.18 17.48 14.82
C LYS A 217 -10.82 17.32 15.51
N LYS A 218 -10.77 16.59 16.64
CA LYS A 218 -9.53 16.36 17.40
C LYS A 218 -8.45 15.76 16.50
N ILE A 219 -8.81 14.74 15.72
CA ILE A 219 -7.88 14.04 14.83
C ILE A 219 -7.42 14.93 13.68
N CYS A 220 -8.30 15.70 13.06
CA CYS A 220 -7.91 16.63 12.00
C CYS A 220 -6.99 17.74 12.54
N ASP A 221 -7.32 18.35 13.69
CA ASP A 221 -6.48 19.36 14.34
C ASP A 221 -5.08 18.78 14.63
N SER A 222 -5.00 17.63 15.33
CA SER A 222 -3.75 16.97 15.70
C SER A 222 -2.91 16.55 14.49
N TYR A 223 -3.54 15.99 13.46
CA TYR A 223 -2.87 15.56 12.23
C TYR A 223 -2.23 16.76 11.50
N MET A 224 -2.97 17.87 11.37
CA MET A 224 -2.46 19.07 10.70
C MET A 224 -1.35 19.75 11.51
N GLU A 225 -1.33 19.62 12.84
CA GLU A 225 -0.21 20.08 13.67
C GLU A 225 1.00 19.14 13.59
N ASP A 226 0.80 17.81 13.58
CA ASP A 226 1.87 16.83 13.34
C ASP A 226 2.53 17.00 11.96
N LEU A 227 1.78 17.39 10.93
CA LEU A 227 2.34 17.73 9.62
C LEU A 227 3.34 18.91 9.68
N THR A 228 3.21 19.85 10.63
CA THR A 228 4.17 20.96 10.75
C THR A 228 5.57 20.50 11.15
N LYS A 229 5.70 19.33 11.77
CA LYS A 229 6.98 18.73 12.19
C LYS A 229 7.86 18.26 11.02
N ILE A 230 7.28 18.17 9.82
CA ILE A 230 7.96 17.81 8.57
C ILE A 230 7.89 18.93 7.52
N CYS A 231 7.58 20.16 7.95
CA CYS A 231 7.65 21.38 7.14
C CYS A 231 8.93 22.15 7.51
N TYR A 232 9.87 22.22 6.57
CA TYR A 232 11.24 22.70 6.83
C TYR A 232 11.51 24.12 6.31
N HIS A 233 10.67 24.63 5.40
CA HIS A 233 10.89 25.91 4.71
C HIS A 233 9.62 26.77 4.71
N ARG A 234 8.93 26.81 5.85
CA ARG A 234 7.62 27.45 6.01
C ARG A 234 7.57 28.91 5.57
N GLU A 235 8.62 29.68 5.86
CA GLU A 235 8.75 31.09 5.47
C GLU A 235 8.82 31.26 3.95
N LEU A 236 9.45 30.32 3.24
CA LEU A 236 9.51 30.29 1.78
C LEU A 236 8.16 29.88 1.19
N ASN A 237 7.47 28.91 1.80
CA ASN A 237 6.14 28.47 1.39
C ASN A 237 5.12 29.62 1.43
N VAL A 238 5.17 30.46 2.48
CA VAL A 238 4.34 31.66 2.64
C VAL A 238 4.64 32.73 1.58
N GLN A 239 5.90 32.82 1.12
CA GLN A 239 6.34 33.77 0.08
C GLN A 239 6.19 33.23 -1.35
N SER A 240 5.81 31.95 -1.50
CA SER A 240 5.78 31.26 -2.78
C SER A 240 4.66 31.77 -3.68
N ASN A 241 5.02 32.03 -4.94
CA ASN A 241 4.07 32.30 -6.02
C ASN A 241 3.86 31.05 -6.91
N LEU A 242 4.44 29.90 -6.53
CA LEU A 242 4.26 28.64 -7.24
C LEU A 242 2.81 28.16 -7.07
N LYS A 243 2.08 28.09 -8.19
CA LYS A 243 0.72 27.58 -8.22
C LYS A 243 0.72 26.06 -8.42
N PHE A 244 -0.12 25.40 -7.63
CA PHE A 244 -0.41 23.98 -7.67
C PHE A 244 -1.87 23.75 -8.07
N VAL A 245 -2.15 22.67 -8.80
CA VAL A 245 -3.51 22.15 -9.02
C VAL A 245 -3.68 20.83 -8.26
N HIS A 246 -4.83 20.64 -7.62
CA HIS A 246 -5.20 19.40 -6.92
C HIS A 246 -6.42 18.72 -7.53
N THR A 247 -6.36 17.39 -7.64
CA THR A 247 -7.55 16.54 -7.84
C THR A 247 -7.58 15.39 -6.84
N SER A 248 -8.78 15.06 -6.35
CA SER A 248 -9.05 13.89 -5.51
C SER A 248 -9.75 12.76 -6.26
N PHE A 249 -10.02 12.90 -7.57
CA PHE A 249 -10.82 11.96 -8.37
C PHE A 249 -12.20 11.61 -7.75
N HIS A 250 -12.90 12.62 -7.21
CA HIS A 250 -14.12 12.47 -6.40
C HIS A 250 -13.92 11.67 -5.09
N GLY A 251 -12.68 11.62 -4.62
CA GLY A 251 -12.27 11.06 -3.35
C GLY A 251 -12.39 12.02 -2.18
N VAL A 252 -12.16 11.47 -1.00
CA VAL A 252 -12.20 12.16 0.30
C VAL A 252 -11.13 13.26 0.45
N GLY A 253 -10.06 13.21 -0.35
CA GLY A 253 -8.81 13.93 -0.10
C GLY A 253 -8.86 15.47 -0.22
N HIS A 254 -9.89 16.05 -0.83
CA HIS A 254 -9.91 17.48 -1.16
C HIS A 254 -9.68 18.39 0.05
N ASP A 255 -10.62 18.42 1.01
CA ASP A 255 -10.58 19.32 2.16
C ASP A 255 -9.29 19.15 2.98
N TYR A 256 -8.82 17.91 3.13
CA TYR A 256 -7.63 17.56 3.89
C TYR A 256 -6.33 18.04 3.21
N VAL A 257 -6.24 17.97 1.88
CA VAL A 257 -5.11 18.57 1.13
C VAL A 257 -5.15 20.11 1.20
N GLN A 258 -6.33 20.74 1.13
CA GLN A 258 -6.46 22.19 1.30
C GLN A 258 -5.96 22.64 2.70
N LEU A 259 -6.31 21.88 3.75
CA LEU A 259 -5.86 22.11 5.12
C LEU A 259 -4.35 21.85 5.31
N ALA A 260 -3.82 20.78 4.72
CA ALA A 260 -2.40 20.45 4.79
C ALA A 260 -1.52 21.55 4.15
N PHE A 261 -1.91 22.05 2.96
CA PHE A 261 -1.19 23.16 2.31
C PHE A 261 -1.15 24.40 3.22
N LYS A 262 -2.26 24.72 3.88
CA LYS A 262 -2.34 25.81 4.87
C LYS A 262 -1.45 25.55 6.09
N ALA A 263 -1.34 24.31 6.58
CA ALA A 263 -0.43 23.94 7.67
C ALA A 263 1.05 24.19 7.30
N PHE A 264 1.44 23.84 6.07
CA PHE A 264 2.75 24.14 5.47
C PHE A 264 2.96 25.62 5.11
N GLY A 265 1.92 26.46 5.18
CA GLY A 265 2.00 27.91 4.94
C GLY A 265 1.66 28.37 3.53
N PHE A 266 1.32 27.45 2.63
CA PHE A 266 0.92 27.77 1.27
C PHE A 266 -0.49 28.39 1.18
N GLN A 267 -0.75 29.06 0.06
CA GLN A 267 -2.12 29.20 -0.44
C GLN A 267 -2.67 27.80 -0.83
N PRO A 268 -3.96 27.50 -0.58
CA PRO A 268 -4.52 26.20 -0.96
C PRO A 268 -4.42 25.93 -2.48
N PRO A 269 -4.18 24.67 -2.90
CA PRO A 269 -3.97 24.34 -4.30
C PRO A 269 -5.28 24.44 -5.07
N ILE A 270 -5.21 24.88 -6.33
CA ILE A 270 -6.39 25.14 -7.17
C ILE A 270 -7.10 23.80 -7.43
N PRO A 271 -8.35 23.60 -6.96
CA PRO A 271 -9.02 22.32 -7.14
C PRO A 271 -9.60 22.19 -8.54
N VAL A 272 -9.55 20.97 -9.11
CA VAL A 272 -10.31 20.61 -10.31
C VAL A 272 -11.81 20.63 -9.99
N PRO A 273 -12.60 21.58 -10.52
CA PRO A 273 -14.00 21.77 -10.12
C PRO A 273 -14.86 20.52 -10.34
N GLU A 274 -14.59 19.77 -11.40
CA GLU A 274 -15.32 18.55 -11.78
C GLU A 274 -14.95 17.33 -10.92
N GLN A 275 -13.87 17.38 -10.12
CA GLN A 275 -13.31 16.22 -9.43
C GLN A 275 -13.06 16.43 -7.92
N LYS A 276 -13.22 17.65 -7.40
CA LYS A 276 -13.00 17.96 -5.98
C LYS A 276 -14.08 17.39 -5.05
N ASP A 277 -15.33 17.37 -5.53
CA ASP A 277 -16.49 17.01 -4.73
C ASP A 277 -16.72 15.49 -4.78
N PRO A 278 -16.93 14.82 -3.63
CA PRO A 278 -17.02 13.37 -3.63
C PRO A 278 -18.27 12.79 -4.30
N ASP A 279 -18.06 11.75 -5.10
CA ASP A 279 -19.07 11.07 -5.92
C ASP A 279 -18.82 9.55 -5.87
N PRO A 280 -19.77 8.73 -5.38
CA PRO A 280 -19.62 7.27 -5.35
C PRO A 280 -19.50 6.63 -6.74
N ASP A 281 -19.93 7.30 -7.81
CA ASP A 281 -19.88 6.80 -9.18
C ASP A 281 -18.56 7.16 -9.92
N PHE A 282 -17.68 7.97 -9.29
CA PHE A 282 -16.42 8.49 -9.85
C PHE A 282 -16.56 9.07 -11.27
N SER A 283 -17.63 9.83 -11.52
CA SER A 283 -18.23 10.04 -12.85
C SER A 283 -17.31 10.58 -13.95
N THR A 284 -16.20 11.26 -13.63
CA THR A 284 -15.23 11.73 -14.64
C THR A 284 -14.24 10.68 -15.13
N VAL A 285 -14.07 9.55 -14.43
CA VAL A 285 -12.98 8.57 -14.69
C VAL A 285 -13.45 7.11 -14.72
N LYS A 286 -12.84 6.29 -15.58
CA LYS A 286 -13.14 4.84 -15.69
C LYS A 286 -12.56 3.97 -14.57
N CYS A 287 -11.55 4.51 -13.87
CA CYS A 287 -10.97 3.99 -12.65
C CYS A 287 -10.21 5.16 -12.01
N PRO A 288 -10.43 5.51 -10.73
CA PRO A 288 -9.75 6.63 -10.07
C PRO A 288 -8.35 6.22 -9.58
N ASN A 289 -7.49 5.79 -10.51
CA ASN A 289 -6.13 5.33 -10.20
C ASN A 289 -5.09 6.32 -10.75
N PRO A 290 -4.43 7.14 -9.91
CA PRO A 290 -3.42 8.09 -10.37
C PRO A 290 -2.20 7.42 -11.04
N GLU A 291 -1.99 6.11 -10.80
CA GLU A 291 -0.88 5.31 -11.35
C GLU A 291 -1.00 5.10 -12.88
N GLU A 292 -2.20 5.28 -13.47
CA GLU A 292 -2.41 5.21 -14.93
C GLU A 292 -1.83 6.44 -15.69
N GLY A 293 -1.34 7.45 -14.95
CA GLY A 293 -0.58 8.59 -15.49
C GLY A 293 -1.43 9.62 -16.25
N GLU A 294 -0.87 10.15 -17.35
CA GLU A 294 -1.44 11.27 -18.12
C GLU A 294 -2.92 11.05 -18.51
N CYS A 295 -3.31 9.81 -18.82
CA CYS A 295 -4.66 9.50 -19.29
C CYS A 295 -5.77 9.60 -18.23
N VAL A 296 -5.44 9.72 -16.93
CA VAL A 296 -6.40 10.08 -15.88
C VAL A 296 -6.24 11.53 -15.42
N LEU A 297 -5.09 12.17 -15.69
CA LEU A 297 -4.77 13.52 -15.23
C LEU A 297 -5.34 14.63 -16.15
N GLU A 298 -5.89 14.32 -17.32
CA GLU A 298 -6.28 15.29 -18.37
C GLU A 298 -6.95 16.59 -17.86
N LEU A 299 -7.98 16.49 -17.01
CA LEU A 299 -8.67 17.67 -16.45
C LEU A 299 -7.76 18.54 -15.57
N SER A 300 -6.89 17.91 -14.78
CA SER A 300 -5.94 18.60 -13.91
C SER A 300 -4.79 19.26 -14.67
N LEU A 301 -4.29 18.63 -15.74
CA LEU A 301 -3.25 19.20 -16.62
C LEU A 301 -3.82 20.42 -17.37
N ARG A 302 -5.01 20.29 -17.95
CA ARG A 302 -5.72 21.38 -18.64
C ARG A 302 -5.98 22.57 -17.72
N LEU A 303 -6.49 22.34 -16.50
CA LEU A 303 -6.70 23.41 -15.54
C LEU A 303 -5.39 24.07 -15.10
N ALA A 304 -4.30 23.30 -14.99
CA ALA A 304 -3.00 23.84 -14.65
C ALA A 304 -2.46 24.76 -15.76
N GLU A 305 -2.62 24.38 -17.03
CA GLU A 305 -2.34 25.25 -18.18
C GLU A 305 -3.19 26.53 -18.15
N GLU A 306 -4.51 26.43 -18.00
CA GLU A 306 -5.41 27.59 -17.96
C GLU A 306 -5.14 28.56 -16.79
N ARG A 307 -4.53 28.09 -15.68
CA ARG A 307 -4.25 28.91 -14.49
C ARG A 307 -2.76 29.27 -14.36
N ASN A 308 -1.92 28.79 -15.27
CA ASN A 308 -0.46 28.82 -15.21
C ASN A 308 0.09 28.25 -13.87
N ALA A 309 -0.41 27.08 -13.49
CA ALA A 309 0.18 26.24 -12.46
C ALA A 309 1.22 25.31 -13.08
N LYS A 310 2.35 25.11 -12.38
CA LYS A 310 3.47 24.29 -12.90
C LYS A 310 3.50 22.88 -12.36
N VAL A 311 2.80 22.61 -11.25
CA VAL A 311 2.74 21.30 -10.62
C VAL A 311 1.29 20.89 -10.40
N VAL A 312 0.97 19.65 -10.76
CA VAL A 312 -0.28 18.95 -10.43
C VAL A 312 0.03 17.92 -9.35
N VAL A 313 -0.82 17.88 -8.32
CA VAL A 313 -0.84 16.82 -7.30
C VAL A 313 -2.20 16.09 -7.35
N ALA A 314 -2.18 14.77 -7.42
CA ALA A 314 -3.39 13.96 -7.62
C ALA A 314 -3.46 12.81 -6.61
N THR A 315 -4.45 12.85 -5.72
CA THR A 315 -4.70 11.82 -4.69
C THR A 315 -5.79 10.87 -5.13
N ASP A 316 -5.71 9.60 -4.77
CA ASP A 316 -6.74 8.59 -5.07
C ASP A 316 -7.97 8.68 -4.10
N PRO A 317 -9.03 7.87 -4.28
CA PRO A 317 -10.32 8.05 -3.60
C PRO A 317 -10.29 8.13 -2.07
N ASP A 318 -9.39 7.40 -1.43
CA ASP A 318 -9.17 7.40 0.02
C ASP A 318 -7.85 8.10 0.42
N ALA A 319 -7.21 8.79 -0.53
CA ALA A 319 -5.99 9.57 -0.39
C ALA A 319 -4.82 8.81 0.25
N ASP A 320 -4.68 7.52 -0.05
CA ASP A 320 -3.52 6.71 0.34
C ASP A 320 -2.39 6.72 -0.72
N ARG A 321 -2.66 7.29 -1.91
CA ARG A 321 -1.68 7.46 -3.00
C ARG A 321 -1.54 8.92 -3.47
N LEU A 322 -0.42 9.20 -4.14
CA LEU A 322 -0.15 10.49 -4.81
C LEU A 322 0.54 10.29 -6.16
N ALA A 323 -0.08 10.75 -7.25
CA ALA A 323 0.66 11.08 -8.48
C ALA A 323 1.01 12.57 -8.53
N VAL A 324 2.10 12.89 -9.23
CA VAL A 324 2.57 14.26 -9.44
C VAL A 324 2.96 14.43 -10.91
N ALA A 325 2.63 15.60 -11.48
CA ALA A 325 3.11 16.01 -12.79
C ALA A 325 3.65 17.44 -12.76
N GLU A 326 4.70 17.71 -13.53
CA GLU A 326 5.35 19.01 -13.63
C GLU A 326 5.44 19.47 -15.10
N GLN A 327 5.03 20.72 -15.38
CA GLN A 327 5.19 21.31 -16.70
C GLN A 327 6.66 21.67 -16.93
N GLN A 328 7.24 21.06 -17.96
CA GLN A 328 8.62 21.25 -18.38
C GLN A 328 8.77 22.51 -19.24
N GLU A 329 10.02 22.97 -19.46
CA GLU A 329 10.31 24.21 -20.20
C GLU A 329 9.79 24.21 -21.65
N ASN A 330 9.66 23.04 -22.27
CA ASN A 330 9.08 22.85 -23.61
C ASN A 330 7.54 22.87 -23.63
N GLY A 331 6.89 23.09 -22.48
CA GLY A 331 5.43 23.11 -22.31
C GLY A 331 4.81 21.73 -22.07
N CYS A 332 5.52 20.63 -22.30
CA CYS A 332 5.02 19.28 -22.07
C CYS A 332 4.98 18.94 -20.56
N TRP A 333 4.12 18.00 -20.18
CA TRP A 333 4.04 17.50 -18.81
C TRP A 333 4.94 16.29 -18.59
N LYS A 334 5.79 16.34 -17.55
CA LYS A 334 6.42 15.14 -16.99
C LYS A 334 5.53 14.62 -15.86
N VAL A 335 4.83 13.51 -16.10
CA VAL A 335 4.27 12.71 -15.01
C VAL A 335 5.40 11.87 -14.41
N PHE A 336 5.56 11.91 -13.08
CA PHE A 336 6.61 11.14 -12.40
C PHE A 336 6.09 9.77 -12.00
N THR A 337 6.90 8.73 -12.21
CA THR A 337 6.65 7.40 -11.66
C THR A 337 6.89 7.39 -10.15
N GLY A 338 6.27 6.44 -9.43
CA GLY A 338 6.48 6.32 -7.98
C GLY A 338 7.94 6.09 -7.56
N ASN A 339 8.76 5.48 -8.42
CA ASN A 339 10.20 5.33 -8.21
C ASN A 339 10.98 6.65 -8.34
N GLU A 340 10.57 7.54 -9.26
CA GLU A 340 11.19 8.87 -9.42
C GLU A 340 10.76 9.81 -8.28
N LEU A 341 9.50 9.75 -7.86
CA LEU A 341 9.03 10.48 -6.67
C LEU A 341 9.71 9.98 -5.41
N ALA A 342 9.93 8.68 -5.24
CA ALA A 342 10.70 8.14 -4.12
C ALA A 342 12.17 8.58 -4.13
N ALA A 343 12.78 8.77 -5.30
CA ALA A 343 14.13 9.36 -5.41
C ALA A 343 14.14 10.81 -4.87
N LEU A 344 13.17 11.61 -5.29
CA LEU A 344 12.98 13.01 -4.87
C LEU A 344 12.67 13.11 -3.36
N PHE A 345 11.66 12.39 -2.87
CA PHE A 345 11.29 12.35 -1.44
C PHE A 345 12.43 11.82 -0.56
N GLY A 346 13.12 10.75 -0.98
CA GLY A 346 14.26 10.20 -0.24
C GLY A 346 15.41 11.19 -0.12
N TRP A 347 15.77 11.86 -1.22
CA TRP A 347 16.76 12.94 -1.19
C TRP A 347 16.30 14.09 -0.28
N TRP A 348 15.04 14.51 -0.39
CA TRP A 348 14.48 15.65 0.35
C TRP A 348 14.45 15.41 1.85
N MET A 349 13.76 14.35 2.29
CA MET A 349 13.60 14.02 3.70
C MET A 349 14.96 13.83 4.40
N PHE A 350 15.92 13.21 3.70
CA PHE A 350 17.28 13.09 4.22
C PHE A 350 18.02 14.43 4.27
N SER A 351 17.93 15.27 3.22
CA SER A 351 18.62 16.55 3.16
C SER A 351 18.11 17.55 4.20
N CYS A 352 16.80 17.58 4.44
CA CYS A 352 16.19 18.44 5.45
C CYS A 352 16.50 17.95 6.87
N TRP A 353 16.47 16.64 7.12
CA TRP A 353 16.96 16.06 8.37
C TRP A 353 18.44 16.40 8.62
N LYS A 354 19.31 16.22 7.61
CA LYS A 354 20.75 16.50 7.72
C LYS A 354 21.05 17.98 7.98
N GLN A 355 20.20 18.90 7.51
CA GLN A 355 20.30 20.33 7.79
C GLN A 355 19.74 20.72 9.18
N SER A 356 18.78 19.98 9.73
CA SER A 356 18.19 20.26 11.05
C SER A 356 18.99 19.68 12.21
N ARG A 357 19.93 18.75 11.96
CA ARG A 357 20.82 18.16 12.97
C ARG A 357 22.18 18.87 13.01
N SER A 358 22.72 19.06 14.21
CA SER A 358 23.96 19.81 14.45
C SER A 358 25.25 18.96 14.48
N GLN A 359 25.16 17.63 14.33
CA GLN A 359 26.31 16.70 14.30
C GLN A 359 25.99 15.47 13.44
N ASP A 360 26.97 14.95 12.70
CA ASP A 360 26.85 13.74 11.85
C ASP A 360 26.64 12.42 12.62
N SER A 361 26.74 12.44 13.95
CA SER A 361 26.84 11.25 14.81
C SER A 361 25.61 10.34 14.82
N ASP A 362 24.47 10.80 14.29
CA ASP A 362 23.18 10.10 14.37
C ASP A 362 22.78 9.38 13.06
N VAL A 363 23.52 9.56 11.95
CA VAL A 363 23.14 9.05 10.62
C VAL A 363 23.01 7.52 10.56
N ARG A 364 23.70 6.79 11.45
CA ARG A 364 23.61 5.33 11.57
C ARG A 364 22.38 4.82 12.31
N ASN A 365 21.60 5.71 12.92
CA ASN A 365 20.30 5.38 13.52
C ASN A 365 19.15 5.69 12.55
N VAL A 366 19.44 6.30 11.39
CA VAL A 366 18.47 6.68 10.36
C VAL A 366 18.18 5.53 9.39
N TYR A 367 16.91 5.32 9.11
CA TYR A 367 16.40 4.29 8.21
C TYR A 367 15.47 4.87 7.13
N MET A 368 15.54 4.28 5.93
CA MET A 368 14.51 4.38 4.89
C MET A 368 14.15 3.00 4.35
N LEU A 369 12.88 2.80 3.96
CA LEU A 369 12.37 1.50 3.56
C LEU A 369 11.70 1.52 2.19
N ALA A 370 11.75 0.39 1.48
CA ALA A 370 10.97 0.17 0.26
C ALA A 370 10.52 -1.29 0.14
N THR A 371 9.69 -1.62 -0.85
CA THR A 371 9.38 -3.03 -1.14
C THR A 371 10.48 -3.68 -1.98
N THR A 372 10.52 -5.02 -1.97
CA THR A 372 11.41 -5.80 -2.84
C THR A 372 11.21 -5.54 -4.34
N VAL A 373 10.04 -5.07 -4.79
CA VAL A 373 9.77 -4.78 -6.22
C VAL A 373 9.97 -3.30 -6.59
N SER A 374 10.16 -2.42 -5.61
CA SER A 374 10.47 -1.01 -5.80
C SER A 374 11.94 -0.78 -6.23
N SER A 375 12.23 0.40 -6.77
CA SER A 375 13.59 0.81 -7.18
C SER A 375 14.56 0.86 -6.01
N LYS A 376 15.82 0.50 -6.27
CA LYS A 376 16.91 0.51 -5.28
C LYS A 376 17.60 1.87 -5.14
N ILE A 377 16.99 2.96 -5.63
CA ILE A 377 17.55 4.32 -5.52
C ILE A 377 17.80 4.72 -4.05
N LEU A 378 16.87 4.44 -3.13
CA LEU A 378 17.09 4.70 -1.70
C LEU A 378 18.29 3.94 -1.13
N ARG A 379 18.58 2.73 -1.64
CA ARG A 379 19.78 1.96 -1.29
C ARG A 379 21.06 2.61 -1.82
N ALA A 380 21.01 3.21 -3.01
CA ALA A 380 22.15 3.93 -3.58
C ALA A 380 22.45 5.23 -2.81
N ILE A 381 21.41 5.96 -2.40
CA ILE A 381 21.53 7.12 -1.51
C ILE A 381 22.09 6.69 -0.14
N ALA A 382 21.50 5.67 0.49
CA ALA A 382 21.95 5.12 1.78
C ALA A 382 23.43 4.72 1.78
N LEU A 383 23.90 4.04 0.72
CA LEU A 383 25.30 3.61 0.58
C LEU A 383 26.29 4.78 0.45
N LYS A 384 25.85 5.96 0.00
CA LYS A 384 26.70 7.15 -0.15
C LYS A 384 26.64 8.06 1.07
N GLU A 385 25.44 8.22 1.65
CA GLU A 385 25.20 9.15 2.78
C GLU A 385 25.37 8.50 4.16
N GLY A 386 25.40 7.17 4.25
CA GLY A 386 25.75 6.42 5.48
C GLY A 386 24.59 6.00 6.38
N PHE A 387 23.33 6.20 5.95
CA PHE A 387 22.14 5.70 6.65
C PHE A 387 21.75 4.28 6.22
N HIS A 388 20.78 3.67 6.90
CA HIS A 388 20.33 2.30 6.61
C HIS A 388 19.15 2.25 5.61
N PHE A 389 19.23 1.31 4.67
CA PHE A 389 18.12 0.98 3.78
C PHE A 389 17.67 -0.47 4.02
N GLU A 390 16.35 -0.69 4.15
CA GLU A 390 15.76 -2.02 4.31
C GLU A 390 14.65 -2.30 3.28
N GLU A 391 14.51 -3.58 2.93
CA GLU A 391 13.47 -4.08 2.04
C GLU A 391 12.38 -4.82 2.83
N THR A 392 11.13 -4.62 2.42
CA THR A 392 9.98 -5.40 2.90
C THR A 392 9.29 -6.12 1.75
N LEU A 393 8.45 -7.12 2.05
CA LEU A 393 7.55 -7.70 1.06
C LEU A 393 6.54 -6.63 0.56
N PRO A 394 5.98 -6.76 -0.65
CA PRO A 394 4.99 -5.82 -1.16
C PRO A 394 3.73 -5.73 -0.29
N GLY A 395 3.17 -4.53 -0.18
CA GLY A 395 2.05 -4.16 0.68
C GLY A 395 2.51 -3.46 1.97
N PHE A 396 2.12 -2.19 2.14
CA PHE A 396 2.50 -1.33 3.27
C PHE A 396 2.29 -1.91 4.69
N LYS A 397 1.46 -2.95 4.87
CA LYS A 397 1.37 -3.66 6.16
C LYS A 397 2.72 -4.19 6.67
N TRP A 398 3.62 -4.56 5.76
CA TRP A 398 4.99 -4.97 6.11
C TRP A 398 5.89 -3.78 6.43
N ILE A 399 5.75 -2.68 5.68
CA ILE A 399 6.46 -1.41 5.94
C ILE A 399 6.07 -0.89 7.32
N GLY A 400 4.80 -0.59 7.58
CA GLY A 400 4.33 -0.06 8.86
C GLY A 400 4.72 -0.93 10.06
N SER A 401 4.62 -2.25 9.92
CA SER A 401 5.07 -3.20 10.96
C SER A 401 6.57 -3.12 11.24
N ARG A 402 7.42 -3.00 10.20
CA ARG A 402 8.88 -2.88 10.37
C ARG A 402 9.28 -1.49 10.86
N VAL A 403 8.64 -0.43 10.37
CA VAL A 403 8.83 0.95 10.85
C VAL A 403 8.52 1.05 12.33
N LYS A 404 7.39 0.52 12.79
CA LYS A 404 7.05 0.45 14.23
C LYS A 404 8.14 -0.25 15.03
N ASN A 405 8.63 -1.38 14.54
CA ASN A 405 9.69 -2.15 15.21
C ASN A 405 11.06 -1.44 15.20
N LEU A 406 11.38 -0.63 14.19
CA LEU A 406 12.58 0.22 14.17
C LEU A 406 12.48 1.34 15.23
N LEU A 407 11.34 2.04 15.28
CA LEU A 407 11.03 3.08 16.27
C LEU A 407 11.07 2.53 17.70
N ASP A 408 10.48 1.35 17.95
CA ASP A 408 10.47 0.70 19.28
C ASP A 408 11.87 0.27 19.75
N ASN A 409 12.84 0.18 18.85
CA ASN A 409 14.26 -0.07 19.17
C ASN A 409 15.11 1.23 19.16
N GLY A 410 14.47 2.42 19.15
CA GLY A 410 15.15 3.71 19.24
C GLY A 410 15.78 4.23 17.93
N ASN A 411 15.42 3.65 16.78
CA ASN A 411 15.90 4.10 15.47
C ASN A 411 14.96 5.15 14.89
N GLU A 412 15.48 6.05 14.05
CA GLU A 412 14.70 7.07 13.35
C GLU A 412 14.37 6.60 11.92
N VAL A 413 13.11 6.72 11.50
CA VAL A 413 12.70 6.45 10.11
C VAL A 413 12.23 7.76 9.48
N LEU A 414 12.80 8.11 8.33
CA LEU A 414 12.48 9.38 7.64
C LEU A 414 11.48 9.20 6.49
N PHE A 415 11.53 8.06 5.79
CA PHE A 415 10.75 7.84 4.58
C PHE A 415 10.56 6.35 4.28
N ALA A 416 9.39 5.98 3.77
CA ALA A 416 9.16 4.68 3.15
C ALA A 416 8.20 4.74 1.96
N PHE A 417 8.31 3.81 1.00
CA PHE A 417 7.45 3.80 -0.19
C PHE A 417 7.18 2.42 -0.82
N GLU A 418 6.12 2.37 -1.64
CA GLU A 418 5.93 1.38 -2.71
C GLU A 418 5.92 2.09 -4.07
N GLU A 419 6.46 1.47 -5.12
CA GLU A 419 6.54 2.06 -6.46
C GLU A 419 5.17 2.34 -7.11
N SER A 420 4.12 1.68 -6.60
CA SER A 420 2.72 1.95 -6.92
C SER A 420 2.19 3.19 -6.17
N ILE A 421 2.96 4.28 -6.27
CA ILE A 421 2.68 5.66 -5.82
C ILE A 421 2.19 5.82 -4.37
N GLY A 422 2.67 4.95 -3.47
CA GLY A 422 2.39 4.96 -2.04
C GLY A 422 3.57 5.46 -1.23
N PHE A 423 3.39 6.52 -0.44
CA PHE A 423 4.48 7.20 0.28
C PHE A 423 4.14 7.43 1.76
N MET A 424 5.16 7.33 2.63
CA MET A 424 5.08 7.65 4.05
C MET A 424 6.21 8.63 4.36
N CYS A 425 5.88 9.91 4.52
CA CYS A 425 6.84 10.99 4.81
C CYS A 425 6.86 11.25 6.32
N GLY A 426 7.98 10.99 6.98
CA GLY A 426 8.02 10.90 8.44
C GLY A 426 7.29 9.66 8.95
N THR A 427 6.86 9.68 10.22
CA THR A 427 6.37 8.48 10.94
C THR A 427 5.08 8.69 11.72
N SER A 428 4.43 9.85 11.60
CA SER A 428 3.15 10.14 12.26
C SER A 428 2.05 9.14 11.86
N VAL A 429 2.12 8.60 10.64
CA VAL A 429 1.22 7.54 10.13
C VAL A 429 2.06 6.36 9.65
N LEU A 430 1.65 5.14 9.99
CA LEU A 430 2.34 3.88 9.62
C LEU A 430 1.64 3.12 8.48
N ASP A 431 1.05 3.87 7.56
CA ASP A 431 0.55 3.46 6.24
C ASP A 431 0.89 4.60 5.25
N LYS A 432 0.57 4.41 3.97
CA LYS A 432 0.71 5.43 2.94
C LYS A 432 -0.19 6.63 3.24
N ASP A 433 0.32 7.83 2.98
CA ASP A 433 -0.37 9.08 3.22
C ASP A 433 -0.14 10.06 2.06
N GLY A 434 -1.08 10.07 1.11
CA GLY A 434 -1.07 10.96 -0.05
C GLY A 434 -1.31 12.44 0.32
N VAL A 435 -1.88 12.73 1.49
CA VAL A 435 -2.11 14.10 1.97
C VAL A 435 -0.80 14.72 2.45
N SER A 436 -0.02 13.98 3.25
CA SER A 436 1.34 14.38 3.68
C SER A 436 2.29 14.52 2.49
N ALA A 437 2.27 13.57 1.56
CA ALA A 437 3.15 13.57 0.39
C ALA A 437 2.86 14.76 -0.54
N ALA A 438 1.59 15.19 -0.65
CA ALA A 438 1.17 16.31 -1.49
C ALA A 438 1.75 17.66 -1.03
N VAL A 439 1.97 17.84 0.27
CA VAL A 439 2.58 19.07 0.82
C VAL A 439 4.11 19.01 0.87
N VAL A 440 4.68 17.84 1.14
CA VAL A 440 6.14 17.64 1.10
C VAL A 440 6.68 17.87 -0.32
N ILE A 441 5.98 17.42 -1.37
CA ILE A 441 6.39 17.70 -2.76
C ILE A 441 6.17 19.17 -3.14
N ALA A 442 5.18 19.86 -2.55
CA ALA A 442 4.94 21.28 -2.78
C ALA A 442 6.01 22.18 -2.13
N GLU A 443 6.47 21.83 -0.93
CA GLU A 443 7.64 22.46 -0.29
C GLU A 443 8.91 22.22 -1.09
N MET A 444 9.17 20.97 -1.49
CA MET A 444 10.32 20.62 -2.32
C MET A 444 10.35 21.38 -3.65
N ALA A 445 9.22 21.44 -4.38
CA ALA A 445 9.11 22.18 -5.64
C ALA A 445 9.31 23.70 -5.45
N THR A 446 8.82 24.24 -4.34
CA THR A 446 9.00 25.66 -3.97
C THR A 446 10.46 25.98 -3.63
N PHE A 447 11.11 25.12 -2.84
CA PHE A 447 12.53 25.23 -2.50
C PHE A 447 13.43 25.17 -3.75
N LEU A 448 13.15 24.23 -4.66
CA LEU A 448 13.87 24.10 -5.92
C LEU A 448 13.62 25.30 -6.85
N GLN A 449 12.39 25.82 -6.93
CA GLN A 449 12.10 27.05 -7.68
C GLN A 449 12.92 28.24 -7.15
N GLY A 450 13.11 28.35 -5.83
CA GLY A 450 14.00 29.35 -5.21
C GLY A 450 15.48 29.24 -5.64
N GLN A 451 15.88 28.11 -6.21
CA GLN A 451 17.21 27.85 -6.78
C GLN A 451 17.22 27.88 -8.31
N ASN A 452 16.10 28.22 -8.96
CA ASN A 452 15.85 28.10 -10.40
C ASN A 452 15.93 26.65 -10.93
N LEU A 453 15.60 25.67 -10.08
CA LEU A 453 15.54 24.25 -10.42
C LEU A 453 14.09 23.76 -10.45
N SER A 454 13.85 22.70 -11.23
CA SER A 454 12.59 21.94 -11.28
C SER A 454 12.76 20.60 -10.57
N LEU A 455 11.66 19.92 -10.27
CA LEU A 455 11.66 18.52 -9.81
C LEU A 455 12.36 17.62 -10.83
N ALA A 456 12.17 17.87 -12.13
CA ALA A 456 12.87 17.15 -13.19
C ALA A 456 14.39 17.41 -13.19
N HIS A 457 14.84 18.66 -13.05
CA HIS A 457 16.28 18.98 -12.94
C HIS A 457 16.89 18.33 -11.70
N LYS A 458 16.18 18.35 -10.56
CA LYS A 458 16.68 17.73 -9.33
C LYS A 458 16.74 16.21 -9.40
N LEU A 459 15.80 15.57 -10.09
CA LEU A 459 15.82 14.13 -10.35
C LEU A 459 17.07 13.72 -11.16
N LEU A 460 17.49 14.53 -12.13
CA LEU A 460 18.71 14.29 -12.91
C LEU A 460 19.97 14.42 -12.04
N ASP A 461 20.08 15.47 -11.22
CA ASP A 461 21.17 15.64 -10.25
C ASP A 461 21.25 14.47 -9.24
N ILE A 462 20.10 13.93 -8.80
CA ILE A 462 20.05 12.71 -7.98
C ILE A 462 20.60 11.50 -8.76
N TYR A 463 20.27 11.33 -10.04
CA TYR A 463 20.81 10.24 -10.86
C TYR A 463 22.29 10.38 -11.23
N GLU A 464 22.80 11.61 -11.38
CA GLU A 464 24.24 11.86 -11.52
C GLU A 464 24.99 11.63 -10.20
N THR A 465 24.38 11.98 -9.07
CA THR A 465 24.98 11.86 -7.73
C THR A 465 24.99 10.43 -7.20
N TYR A 466 23.94 9.64 -7.43
CA TYR A 466 23.74 8.31 -6.83
C TYR A 466 23.63 7.16 -7.86
N GLY A 467 23.57 7.47 -9.15
CA GLY A 467 23.41 6.51 -10.24
C GLY A 467 22.01 6.54 -10.87
N TYR A 468 21.94 6.22 -12.16
CA TYR A 468 20.69 6.21 -12.92
C TYR A 468 19.84 4.97 -12.60
N HIS A 469 18.61 5.19 -12.14
CA HIS A 469 17.63 4.12 -11.90
C HIS A 469 16.49 4.20 -12.90
N ILE A 470 16.30 3.14 -13.70
CA ILE A 470 15.22 3.03 -14.68
C ILE A 470 14.34 1.82 -14.31
N SER A 471 13.03 2.03 -14.18
CA SER A 471 12.06 0.97 -13.89
C SER A 471 11.03 0.83 -15.01
N ARG A 472 10.73 -0.41 -15.44
CA ARG A 472 9.64 -0.71 -16.37
C ARG A 472 8.80 -1.88 -15.88
N THR A 473 7.64 -1.59 -15.32
CA THR A 473 6.64 -2.60 -14.95
C THR A 473 5.92 -3.14 -16.19
N SER A 474 5.55 -4.41 -16.20
CA SER A 474 4.76 -5.03 -17.28
C SER A 474 4.02 -6.27 -16.77
N TYR A 475 2.78 -6.47 -17.23
CA TYR A 475 1.89 -7.52 -16.75
C TYR A 475 1.82 -8.70 -17.73
N PHE A 476 2.01 -9.92 -17.22
CA PHE A 476 1.97 -11.16 -18.01
C PHE A 476 1.01 -12.18 -17.38
N LEU A 477 0.20 -12.85 -18.19
CA LEU A 477 -0.68 -13.93 -17.74
C LEU A 477 0.06 -15.27 -17.81
N CYS A 478 0.47 -15.79 -16.65
CA CYS A 478 1.13 -17.09 -16.54
C CYS A 478 0.12 -18.18 -16.13
N TYR A 479 0.15 -19.32 -16.82
CA TYR A 479 -0.76 -20.45 -16.57
C TYR A 479 -0.09 -21.63 -15.83
N TYR A 480 1.25 -21.64 -15.71
CA TYR A 480 2.03 -22.71 -15.07
C TYR A 480 3.18 -22.12 -14.25
N LEU A 481 3.14 -22.30 -12.92
CA LEU A 481 4.09 -21.72 -11.96
C LEU A 481 4.93 -22.82 -11.28
N ALA A 482 5.87 -23.41 -12.03
CA ALA A 482 6.80 -24.42 -11.52
C ALA A 482 8.13 -24.40 -12.30
N PRO A 483 9.07 -23.47 -12.00
CA PRO A 483 10.39 -23.47 -12.62
C PRO A 483 11.20 -24.69 -12.16
N GLN A 484 11.68 -25.51 -13.11
CA GLN A 484 12.61 -26.61 -12.79
C GLN A 484 14.02 -26.12 -12.41
N SER A 485 14.38 -24.90 -12.82
CA SER A 485 15.55 -24.15 -12.36
C SER A 485 15.33 -22.65 -12.58
N TYR A 486 16.08 -21.83 -11.85
CA TYR A 486 16.07 -20.37 -12.02
C TYR A 486 17.06 -19.92 -13.10
N PRO A 487 16.76 -18.83 -13.85
CA PRO A 487 17.68 -18.28 -14.84
C PRO A 487 18.98 -17.78 -14.18
N LYS A 488 20.09 -17.87 -14.94
CA LYS A 488 21.42 -17.37 -14.53
C LYS A 488 21.78 -16.01 -15.14
N SER A 489 20.99 -15.53 -16.11
CA SER A 489 21.17 -14.25 -16.78
C SER A 489 19.83 -13.65 -17.21
N CYS A 490 19.79 -12.33 -17.36
CA CYS A 490 18.70 -11.59 -17.98
C CYS A 490 19.29 -10.75 -19.13
N GLY A 491 19.06 -11.16 -20.38
CA GLY A 491 19.77 -10.60 -21.52
C GLY A 491 21.30 -10.75 -21.36
N PRO A 492 22.10 -9.67 -21.48
CA PRO A 492 23.55 -9.72 -21.31
C PRO A 492 23.99 -9.77 -19.83
N TYR A 493 23.09 -9.49 -18.87
CA TYR A 493 23.44 -9.34 -17.46
C TYR A 493 23.41 -10.69 -16.74
N SER A 494 24.40 -10.97 -15.89
CA SER A 494 24.40 -12.14 -15.02
C SER A 494 23.55 -11.87 -13.77
N ILE A 495 22.66 -12.81 -13.43
CA ILE A 495 21.80 -12.69 -12.25
C ILE A 495 22.63 -12.97 -11.00
N LEU A 496 22.87 -11.93 -10.20
CA LEU A 496 23.68 -12.00 -8.98
C LEU A 496 23.00 -12.81 -7.86
N HIS A 497 21.67 -12.70 -7.74
CA HIS A 497 20.88 -13.46 -6.79
C HIS A 497 19.43 -13.63 -7.29
N VAL A 498 18.76 -14.69 -6.80
CA VAL A 498 17.34 -14.95 -7.06
C VAL A 498 16.61 -15.07 -5.72
N ARG A 499 15.60 -14.25 -5.52
CA ARG A 499 14.65 -14.31 -4.40
C ARG A 499 13.28 -14.72 -4.93
N ASP A 500 12.87 -15.95 -4.65
CA ASP A 500 11.55 -16.48 -4.99
C ASP A 500 10.69 -16.57 -3.73
N ILE A 501 9.80 -15.58 -3.58
CA ILE A 501 8.88 -15.45 -2.46
C ILE A 501 7.81 -16.57 -2.46
N THR A 502 7.61 -17.27 -3.58
CA THR A 502 6.62 -18.36 -3.69
C THR A 502 7.12 -19.70 -3.16
N THR A 503 8.43 -19.95 -3.25
CA THR A 503 9.10 -21.14 -2.67
C THR A 503 9.79 -20.85 -1.34
N GLY A 504 9.95 -19.57 -0.99
CA GLY A 504 10.75 -19.15 0.16
C GLY A 504 12.25 -19.24 -0.08
N TYR A 505 12.70 -19.24 -1.33
CA TYR A 505 14.11 -19.34 -1.71
C TYR A 505 14.75 -17.94 -1.84
N ASP A 506 15.98 -17.79 -1.36
CA ASP A 506 16.80 -16.59 -1.64
C ASP A 506 18.28 -16.95 -1.71
N SER A 507 18.86 -16.88 -2.92
CA SER A 507 20.27 -17.23 -3.12
C SER A 507 21.27 -16.19 -2.61
N SER A 508 20.83 -15.04 -2.10
CA SER A 508 21.68 -14.09 -1.35
C SER A 508 21.93 -14.54 0.10
N GLN A 509 21.10 -15.45 0.63
CA GLN A 509 21.14 -15.88 2.02
C GLN A 509 21.93 -17.18 2.21
N LEU A 510 22.71 -17.27 3.28
CA LEU A 510 23.55 -18.44 3.60
C LEU A 510 22.73 -19.75 3.75
N ASN A 511 21.53 -19.65 4.32
CA ASN A 511 20.59 -20.77 4.47
C ASN A 511 19.74 -21.03 3.21
N LYS A 512 19.93 -20.23 2.14
CA LYS A 512 19.15 -20.18 0.89
C LYS A 512 17.65 -19.95 1.06
N ARG A 513 17.20 -19.44 2.20
CA ARG A 513 15.81 -19.09 2.47
C ARG A 513 15.63 -17.58 2.42
N SER A 514 14.52 -17.10 1.87
CA SER A 514 14.14 -15.70 1.97
C SER A 514 13.94 -15.30 3.43
N VAL A 515 14.32 -14.07 3.77
CA VAL A 515 13.91 -13.45 5.03
C VAL A 515 12.41 -13.17 4.93
N SER A 516 11.63 -14.17 5.35
CA SER A 516 10.19 -14.05 5.51
C SER A 516 9.94 -13.14 6.71
N SER A 517 9.05 -12.16 6.57
CA SER A 517 8.64 -11.27 7.67
C SER A 517 7.83 -11.99 8.76
N GLU A 518 7.48 -13.26 8.57
CA GLU A 518 7.05 -14.16 9.65
C GLU A 518 8.27 -14.68 10.43
N GLY A 519 8.56 -14.06 11.59
CA GLY A 519 9.43 -14.65 12.61
C GLY A 519 10.76 -13.94 12.85
N GLY A 520 10.72 -12.74 13.43
CA GLY A 520 11.84 -12.28 14.26
C GLY A 520 12.05 -13.27 15.40
N SER A 521 13.26 -13.83 15.54
CA SER A 521 13.50 -14.90 16.50
C SER A 521 13.39 -14.39 17.94
N THR A 522 12.32 -14.78 18.63
CA THR A 522 12.16 -14.57 20.08
C THR A 522 13.11 -15.48 20.84
N GLY A 523 14.37 -15.07 20.89
CA GLY A 523 15.40 -15.67 21.74
C GLY A 523 14.96 -15.64 23.19
N THR A 524 14.37 -16.74 23.65
CA THR A 524 13.87 -16.92 25.01
C THR A 524 15.04 -17.05 25.97
N GLN A 525 15.60 -15.90 26.38
CA GLN A 525 16.43 -15.85 27.58
C GLN A 525 15.57 -16.31 28.76
N GLY A 526 15.77 -17.56 29.17
CA GLY A 526 15.08 -18.14 30.31
C GLY A 526 15.39 -17.32 31.56
N ARG A 527 14.36 -16.73 32.20
CA ARG A 527 14.49 -16.13 33.53
C ARG A 527 14.71 -17.23 34.57
N GLY A 528 15.96 -17.68 34.69
CA GLY A 528 16.40 -18.53 35.79
C GLY A 528 16.17 -17.79 37.10
N LEU A 529 15.40 -18.39 38.00
CA LEU A 529 15.13 -17.84 39.33
C LEU A 529 16.41 -17.87 40.16
N GLY A 530 16.84 -16.70 40.65
CA GLY A 530 18.05 -16.56 41.45
C GLY A 530 17.89 -17.12 42.86
N GLY A 531 18.24 -18.40 43.05
CA GLY A 531 18.49 -19.00 44.35
C GLY A 531 19.99 -19.13 44.60
N GLY A 532 20.58 -18.24 45.41
CA GLY A 532 22.03 -18.18 45.59
C GLY A 532 22.58 -19.09 46.69
N ARG A 533 23.81 -19.61 46.50
CA ARG A 533 24.74 -20.06 47.55
C ARG A 533 26.17 -20.17 47.01
N THR A 534 27.05 -19.31 47.55
CA THR A 534 28.44 -19.53 48.06
C THR A 534 29.40 -20.57 47.45
N GLU A 535 30.70 -20.24 47.55
CA GLU A 535 31.90 -21.01 47.15
C GLU A 535 32.09 -21.02 45.61
N GLY A 536 33.27 -20.85 44.99
CA GLY A 536 34.68 -21.08 45.36
C GLY A 536 35.28 -21.98 44.25
N SER A 537 36.52 -21.89 43.75
CA SER A 537 37.69 -21.01 43.93
C SER A 537 38.65 -21.21 42.73
N GLU A 538 39.60 -20.28 42.48
CA GLU A 538 40.70 -20.41 41.48
C GLU A 538 40.24 -20.49 39.99
N GLY A 539 41.03 -20.18 38.94
CA GLY A 539 42.34 -19.54 38.86
C GLY A 539 43.38 -20.35 38.07
N LEU A 540 43.75 -19.97 36.83
CA LEU A 540 45.04 -20.29 36.16
C LEU A 540 45.20 -19.62 34.77
N HIS A 541 46.44 -19.55 34.28
CA HIS A 541 46.88 -19.04 32.96
C HIS A 541 46.96 -20.13 31.87
N GLY A 542 47.12 -19.74 30.59
CA GLY A 542 47.59 -20.64 29.52
C GLY A 542 47.69 -19.99 28.13
N ASP A 543 48.88 -19.50 27.75
CA ASP A 543 49.22 -19.08 26.38
C ASP A 543 49.56 -20.29 25.47
N SER A 544 49.53 -20.10 24.13
CA SER A 544 50.67 -20.38 23.22
C SER A 544 50.26 -20.39 21.72
N GLU A 545 51.27 -20.45 20.84
CA GLU A 545 51.19 -20.09 19.42
C GLU A 545 51.22 -21.28 18.44
N GLY A 546 50.68 -21.06 17.24
CA GLY A 546 51.34 -21.31 15.94
C GLY A 546 51.67 -22.75 15.46
N LEU A 547 51.42 -23.01 14.17
CA LEU A 547 52.50 -23.13 13.17
C LEU A 547 51.95 -23.12 11.72
N ALA A 548 52.84 -23.20 10.71
CA ALA A 548 52.52 -23.11 9.29
C ALA A 548 53.38 -24.05 8.40
N ARG A 549 53.17 -23.97 7.07
CA ARG A 549 53.77 -24.74 5.94
C ARG A 549 53.02 -26.04 5.58
N GLY A 550 52.95 -26.47 4.32
CA GLY A 550 53.34 -25.78 3.07
C GLY A 550 53.64 -26.75 1.90
N LEU A 551 53.70 -26.21 0.66
CA LEU A 551 54.03 -26.92 -0.61
C LEU A 551 52.95 -27.93 -1.09
N GLY A 552 52.78 -28.23 -2.39
CA GLY A 552 53.35 -27.64 -3.61
C GLY A 552 53.29 -28.61 -4.80
N GLY A 553 53.24 -28.12 -6.06
CA GLY A 553 53.45 -28.95 -7.26
C GLY A 553 52.50 -28.68 -8.45
N ALA A 554 53.06 -28.70 -9.67
CA ALA A 554 52.35 -28.66 -10.95
C ALA A 554 53.16 -29.38 -12.05
N PRO A 555 52.54 -29.96 -13.08
CA PRO A 555 53.21 -30.37 -14.32
C PRO A 555 52.72 -29.62 -15.59
N ARG A 556 53.38 -29.85 -16.73
CA ARG A 556 53.20 -29.16 -18.03
C ARG A 556 52.88 -30.13 -19.19
N GLY A 557 52.33 -29.60 -20.30
CA GLY A 557 52.31 -30.22 -21.65
C GLY A 557 51.02 -30.99 -21.98
N LEU A 558 50.59 -31.20 -23.25
CA LEU A 558 51.04 -30.81 -24.62
C LEU A 558 49.78 -30.80 -25.54
N GLY A 559 49.75 -30.29 -26.79
CA GLY A 559 50.74 -29.53 -27.57
C GLY A 559 50.49 -29.64 -29.10
N GLY A 560 50.44 -28.51 -29.83
CA GLY A 560 50.19 -28.41 -31.29
C GLY A 560 48.91 -27.61 -31.62
N ALA A 561 48.77 -26.64 -32.55
CA ALA A 561 49.54 -26.05 -33.67
C ALA A 561 48.99 -26.34 -35.08
N ALA A 562 48.32 -25.35 -35.71
CA ALA A 562 48.23 -25.20 -37.17
C ALA A 562 47.77 -23.78 -37.62
N ARG A 563 48.24 -23.39 -38.81
CA ARG A 563 47.90 -22.25 -39.70
C ARG A 563 46.38 -22.24 -40.05
N GLY A 564 45.70 -21.25 -40.63
CA GLY A 564 45.99 -19.97 -41.33
C GLY A 564 44.76 -19.67 -42.25
N SER A 565 44.63 -18.60 -43.06
CA SER A 565 45.35 -17.32 -43.21
C SER A 565 44.66 -16.46 -44.31
N GLU A 566 44.69 -15.12 -44.21
CA GLU A 566 44.23 -14.12 -45.22
C GLU A 566 42.71 -14.02 -45.54
N GLY A 567 42.29 -12.88 -46.12
CA GLY A 567 40.88 -12.66 -46.55
C GLY A 567 40.35 -11.20 -46.50
N LEU A 568 40.99 -10.25 -47.20
CA LEU A 568 40.44 -8.89 -47.38
C LEU A 568 39.31 -8.88 -48.41
N HIS A 569 38.17 -8.23 -48.12
CA HIS A 569 37.40 -7.44 -49.10
C HIS A 569 36.51 -6.41 -48.39
N GLY A 570 36.25 -5.29 -49.05
CA GLY A 570 35.38 -4.21 -48.57
C GLY A 570 34.29 -3.86 -49.59
N GLY A 571 33.31 -3.08 -49.16
CA GLY A 571 32.22 -2.61 -50.00
C GLY A 571 31.11 -2.00 -49.14
N GLY A 572 30.99 -0.68 -49.15
CA GLY A 572 29.85 0.03 -48.58
C GLY A 572 28.89 0.47 -49.67
N LEU A 573 27.66 0.86 -49.30
CA LEU A 573 26.81 1.77 -50.08
C LEU A 573 25.73 2.39 -49.19
N GLU A 574 25.00 3.34 -49.76
CA GLU A 574 24.36 4.44 -49.02
C GLU A 574 22.90 4.22 -48.60
N SER A 575 22.41 5.18 -47.82
CA SER A 575 21.01 5.37 -47.45
C SER A 575 20.07 5.62 -48.65
N ALA A 576 18.80 5.25 -48.49
CA ALA A 576 17.69 5.98 -49.11
C ALA A 576 16.44 5.98 -48.21
N ARG A 577 15.60 7.00 -48.36
CA ARG A 577 14.31 7.15 -47.64
C ARG A 577 13.17 6.49 -48.43
N GLY A 578 12.13 6.05 -47.75
CA GLY A 578 10.87 5.63 -48.38
C GLY A 578 9.66 5.85 -47.47
N SER A 579 8.75 6.75 -47.83
CA SER A 579 7.59 7.12 -47.03
C SER A 579 6.30 7.13 -47.85
N THR A 580 5.31 6.31 -47.48
CA THR A 580 3.93 6.40 -47.98
C THR A 580 2.95 5.82 -46.96
N GLY A 581 1.77 6.44 -46.83
CA GLY A 581 0.57 5.75 -46.34
C GLY A 581 -0.11 4.99 -47.50
N THR A 582 -1.32 4.42 -47.38
CA THR A 582 -2.43 4.72 -46.45
C THR A 582 -3.46 3.57 -46.48
N ARG A 583 -4.57 3.75 -45.74
CA ARG A 583 -5.92 3.15 -45.88
C ARG A 583 -6.36 2.06 -44.90
N ARG A 584 -7.67 2.03 -44.74
CA ARG A 584 -8.48 1.23 -43.81
C ARG A 584 -8.72 -0.17 -44.37
N GLY A 585 -8.82 -1.16 -43.49
CA GLY A 585 -9.49 -2.44 -43.75
C GLY A 585 -10.33 -2.81 -42.53
N SER A 586 -11.64 -2.99 -42.70
CA SER A 586 -12.57 -3.30 -41.61
C SER A 586 -13.19 -4.69 -41.82
N THR A 587 -12.82 -5.64 -40.98
CA THR A 587 -13.48 -6.95 -40.86
C THR A 587 -13.67 -7.28 -39.38
N GLY A 588 -14.91 -7.60 -38.98
CA GLY A 588 -15.23 -8.06 -37.63
C GLY A 588 -15.26 -9.58 -37.56
N LEU A 589 -14.80 -10.16 -36.46
CA LEU A 589 -14.89 -11.60 -36.19
C LEU A 589 -15.16 -11.90 -34.71
N GLY A 590 -16.04 -12.87 -34.48
CA GLY A 590 -16.04 -13.82 -33.36
C GLY A 590 -15.89 -13.29 -31.93
N GLY A 591 -17.00 -13.18 -31.20
CA GLY A 591 -16.95 -13.18 -29.74
C GLY A 591 -16.56 -14.56 -29.19
N ALA A 592 -15.61 -14.61 -28.26
CA ALA A 592 -15.19 -15.82 -27.54
C ALA A 592 -15.50 -15.71 -26.03
N PRO A 593 -15.77 -16.81 -25.32
CA PRO A 593 -16.33 -16.76 -23.97
C PRO A 593 -15.32 -16.29 -22.90
N ARG A 594 -15.82 -15.57 -21.88
CA ARG A 594 -15.01 -15.08 -20.76
C ARG A 594 -14.58 -16.23 -19.83
N GLY A 595 -13.34 -16.68 -20.00
CA GLY A 595 -12.63 -17.57 -19.07
C GLY A 595 -12.44 -16.96 -17.69
N THR A 596 -12.24 -17.80 -16.68
CA THR A 596 -12.13 -17.40 -15.26
C THR A 596 -10.84 -16.64 -14.96
N ARG A 597 -10.97 -15.44 -14.37
CA ARG A 597 -9.83 -14.72 -13.78
C ARG A 597 -9.52 -15.30 -12.40
N ARG A 598 -8.42 -16.05 -12.27
CA ARG A 598 -7.71 -16.18 -10.98
C ARG A 598 -6.89 -14.91 -10.75
N ALA A 599 -6.69 -14.52 -9.49
CA ALA A 599 -5.83 -13.39 -9.14
C ALA A 599 -4.39 -13.65 -9.62
N PRO A 600 -3.70 -12.68 -10.23
CA PRO A 600 -2.32 -12.86 -10.70
C PRO A 600 -1.38 -12.99 -9.50
N ARG A 601 -0.63 -14.10 -9.45
CA ARG A 601 0.54 -14.25 -8.57
C ARG A 601 1.78 -13.92 -9.42
N GLY A 602 2.30 -12.71 -9.28
CA GLY A 602 3.46 -12.27 -10.05
C GLY A 602 4.77 -12.85 -9.49
N LEU A 603 5.64 -13.33 -10.39
CA LEU A 603 7.09 -13.29 -10.13
C LEU A 603 7.59 -11.96 -10.70
N GLY A 604 8.21 -11.15 -9.85
CA GLY A 604 9.03 -10.02 -10.29
C GLY A 604 10.45 -10.51 -10.56
N VAL A 605 10.94 -10.30 -11.79
CA VAL A 605 12.37 -10.42 -12.10
C VAL A 605 12.90 -9.01 -12.30
N GLN A 606 13.58 -8.47 -11.28
CA GLN A 606 14.47 -7.33 -11.48
C GLN A 606 15.81 -7.84 -12.05
N GLY A 607 16.44 -7.02 -12.89
CA GLY A 607 17.75 -7.28 -13.51
C GLY A 607 18.58 -6.00 -13.51
#